data_AF-A0A179BYR9-F1
#
_entry.id   AF-A0A179BYR9-F1
#
_cell.length_a   1.000
_cell.length_b   1.000
_cell.length_c   1.000
_cell.angle_alpha   90.00
_cell.angle_beta   90.00
_cell.angle_gamma   90.00
#
_symmetry.space_group_name_H-M   'P 1'
#
loop_
_entity.id
_entity.type
_entity.pdbx_description
1 polymer ?
#
loop_
_entity_poly.entity_id
_entity_poly.type
_entity_poly.pdbx_seq_one_letter_code
_entity_poly.pdbx_strand_id
1 'polypeptide(L)' 'MNQANLSQKVKFGDCDAAGIVFYPNYFAWFDPTFHSWLLPHGGHGALVTRLGAIGIGLMQVYRPNG' A
#
# COMPACT_ATOMS: atom_id res chain seq x y z
N MET A 1 4.90 -14.35 14.15
CA MET A 1 4.95 -13.20 13.21
C MET A 1 3.76 -12.31 13.50
N ASN A 2 3.95 -11.01 13.73
CA ASN A 2 2.83 -10.06 13.87
C ASN A 2 2.25 -9.78 12.48
N GLN A 3 0.96 -10.07 12.30
CA GLN A 3 0.24 -9.83 11.05
C GLN A 3 -0.66 -8.61 11.22
N ALA A 4 -0.67 -7.72 10.21
CA ALA A 4 -1.66 -6.67 10.10
C ALA A 4 -2.73 -7.09 9.09
N ASN A 5 -4.00 -6.92 9.44
CA ASN A 5 -5.13 -7.27 8.59
C ASN A 5 -5.93 -6.00 8.27
N LEU A 6 -6.03 -5.66 6.98
CA LEU A 6 -6.85 -4.58 6.47
C LEU A 6 -7.88 -5.16 5.49
N SER A 7 -9.15 -4.85 5.69
CA SER A 7 -10.23 -5.27 4.78
C SER A 7 -10.49 -4.18 3.76
N GLN A 8 -10.34 -4.49 2.48
CA GLN A 8 -10.58 -3.57 1.37
C GLN A 8 -11.79 -4.03 0.55
N LYS A 9 -12.76 -3.13 0.38
CA LYS A 9 -13.92 -3.38 -0.49
C LYS A 9 -13.57 -2.99 -1.93
N VAL A 10 -13.51 -3.98 -2.81
CA VAL A 10 -13.31 -3.77 -4.25
C VAL A 10 -14.58 -3.15 -4.84
N LYS A 11 -14.41 -2.03 -5.57
CA LYS A 11 -15.48 -1.35 -6.28
C LYS A 11 -15.40 -1.63 -7.77
N PHE A 12 -16.47 -1.33 -8.50
CA PHE A 12 -16.50 -1.49 -9.96
C PHE A 12 -15.35 -0.74 -10.67
N GLY A 13 -15.04 0.49 -10.23
CA GLY A 13 -13.93 1.27 -10.80
C GLY A 13 -12.53 0.76 -10.45
N ASP A 14 -12.42 -0.24 -9.57
CA ASP A 14 -11.16 -0.90 -9.27
C ASP A 14 -10.86 -2.06 -10.23
N CYS A 15 -11.82 -2.42 -11.08
CA CYS A 15 -11.68 -3.49 -12.04
C CYS A 15 -11.38 -2.97 -13.46
N ASP A 16 -10.69 -3.78 -14.25
CA ASP A 16 -10.43 -3.51 -15.66
C ASP A 16 -11.45 -4.22 -16.58
N ALA A 17 -11.24 -4.12 -17.90
CA ALA A 17 -12.10 -4.74 -18.91
C ALA A 17 -12.15 -6.28 -18.83
N ALA A 18 -11.19 -6.93 -18.16
CA ALA A 18 -11.22 -8.37 -17.93
C ALA A 18 -12.11 -8.76 -16.74
N GLY A 19 -12.69 -7.78 -16.03
CA GLY A 19 -13.60 -8.01 -14.90
C GLY A 19 -12.89 -8.43 -13.61
N ILE A 20 -11.57 -8.25 -13.54
CA ILE A 20 -10.75 -8.48 -12.35
C ILE A 20 -10.17 -7.16 -11.86
N VAL A 21 -9.64 -7.16 -10.63
CA VAL A 21 -8.96 -6.00 -10.07
C VAL A 21 -7.79 -5.60 -10.96
N PHE A 22 -7.79 -4.35 -11.40
CA PHE A 22 -6.69 -3.79 -12.16
C PHE A 22 -5.42 -3.77 -11.31
N TYR A 23 -4.36 -4.44 -11.77
CA TYR A 23 -3.19 -4.75 -10.94
C TYR A 23 -2.54 -3.55 -10.19
N PRO A 24 -2.52 -2.31 -10.72
CA PRO A 24 -1.99 -1.16 -10.02
C PRO A 24 -2.70 -0.82 -8.71
N ASN A 25 -3.98 -1.19 -8.58
CA ASN A 25 -4.74 -0.96 -7.36
C ASN A 25 -4.15 -1.69 -6.15
N TYR A 26 -3.49 -2.83 -6.36
CA TYR A 26 -2.82 -3.53 -5.27
C TYR A 26 -1.72 -2.68 -4.63
N PHE A 27 -0.89 -1.94 -5.39
CA PHE A 27 0.14 -1.09 -4.80
C PHE A 27 -0.45 0.05 -3.96
N ALA A 28 -1.56 0.63 -4.42
CA ALA A 28 -2.27 1.65 -3.66
C ALA A 28 -2.86 1.11 -2.35
N TRP A 29 -3.25 -0.17 -2.30
CA TRP A 29 -3.76 -0.82 -1.08
C TRP A 29 -2.66 -1.34 -0.16
N PHE A 30 -1.50 -1.70 -0.72
CA PHE A 30 -0.33 -2.11 0.06
C PHE A 30 0.21 -0.99 0.92
N ASP A 31 0.20 0.25 0.44
CA ASP A 31 0.68 1.42 1.18
C ASP A 31 0.04 1.56 2.59
N PRO A 32 -1.29 1.74 2.73
CA PRO A 32 -1.92 1.86 4.04
C PRO A 32 -1.79 0.58 4.87
N THR A 33 -1.74 -0.59 4.23
CA THR A 33 -1.55 -1.88 4.93
C THR A 33 -0.16 -1.96 5.55
N PHE A 34 0.86 -1.53 4.83
CA PHE A 34 2.25 -1.50 5.30
C PHE A 34 2.44 -0.47 6.41
N HIS A 35 1.85 0.72 6.25
CA HIS A 35 1.83 1.72 7.31
C HIS A 35 1.13 1.20 8.57
N SER A 36 -0.01 0.52 8.45
CA SER A 36 -0.72 -0.11 9.57
C SER A 36 0.14 -1.18 10.25
N TRP A 37 0.86 -2.00 9.47
CA TRP A 37 1.79 -2.98 10.00
C TRP A 37 2.99 -2.36 10.73
N LEU A 38 3.45 -1.19 10.30
CA LEU A 38 4.56 -0.48 10.95
C LEU A 38 4.17 0.24 12.25
N LEU A 39 2.89 0.57 12.46
CA LEU A 39 2.44 1.30 13.64
C LEU A 39 2.91 0.67 14.97
N PRO A 40 2.75 -0.64 15.22
CA PRO A 40 3.27 -1.30 16.42
C PRO A 40 4.80 -1.25 16.56
N HIS A 41 5.52 -0.98 15.47
CA HIS A 41 6.99 -0.96 15.42
C HIS A 41 7.57 0.48 15.47
N GLY A 42 6.74 1.48 15.81
CA GLY A 42 7.13 2.88 15.86
C GLY A 42 6.92 3.64 14.54
N GLY A 43 6.19 3.04 13.61
CA GLY A 43 5.81 3.65 12.35
C GLY A 43 6.98 3.88 11.40
N HIS A 44 6.71 4.65 10.35
CA HIS A 44 7.71 5.05 9.36
C HIS A 44 8.89 5.82 9.99
N GLY A 45 8.63 6.67 10.98
CA GLY A 45 9.66 7.44 11.68
C GLY A 45 10.73 6.55 12.33
N ALA A 46 10.32 5.42 12.92
CA ALA A 46 11.27 4.46 13.47
C ALA A 46 12.19 3.83 12.40
N LEU A 47 11.71 3.63 11.17
CA LEU A 47 12.55 3.16 10.06
C LEU A 47 13.55 4.23 9.62
N VAL A 48 13.11 5.47 9.45
CA VAL A 48 13.97 6.62 9.11
C VAL A 48 15.11 6.73 10.11
N THR A 49 14.81 6.73 11.40
CA THR A 49 15.83 6.85 12.47
C THR A 49 16.75 5.64 12.53
N ARG A 50 16.23 4.42 12.39
CA ARG A 50 17.02 3.19 12.57
C ARG A 50 17.88 2.83 11.35
N LEU A 51 17.42 3.16 10.15
CA LEU A 51 18.08 2.80 8.90
C LEU A 51 18.79 3.97 8.22
N GLY A 52 18.66 5.19 8.76
CA GLY A 52 19.16 6.41 8.10
C GLY A 52 18.44 6.70 6.78
N ALA A 53 17.22 6.19 6.61
CA ALA A 53 16.43 6.38 5.41
C ALA A 53 15.76 7.76 5.42
N ILE A 54 15.58 8.39 4.26
CA ILE A 54 14.83 9.65 4.13
C ILE A 54 13.31 9.38 4.17
N GLY A 55 12.88 8.21 3.73
CA GLY A 55 11.48 7.85 3.62
C GLY A 55 11.25 6.39 3.21
N ILE A 56 9.99 6.05 2.94
CA ILE A 56 9.58 4.77 2.35
C ILE A 56 9.11 5.11 0.94
N GLY A 57 9.68 4.43 -0.05
CA GLY A 57 9.27 4.62 -1.44
C GLY A 57 7.86 4.08 -1.64
N LEU A 58 7.00 4.90 -2.24
CA LEU A 58 5.68 4.46 -2.69
C LEU A 58 5.75 4.09 -4.16
N MET A 59 5.26 2.90 -4.50
CA MET A 59 5.17 2.46 -5.89
C MET A 59 3.82 2.90 -6.44
N GLN A 60 3.85 3.72 -7.49
CA GLN A 60 2.68 4.04 -8.28
C GLN A 60 2.92 3.58 -9.72
N VAL A 61 1.91 2.95 -10.31
CA VAL A 61 1.92 2.59 -11.72
C VAL A 61 1.12 3.63 -12.50
N TYR A 62 1.61 3.97 -13.69
CA TYR A 62 0.90 4.86 -14.61
C TYR A 62 -0.51 4.35 -14.90
N ARG A 63 -1.50 5.24 -14.70
CA ARG A 63 -2.89 4.98 -15.06
C ARG A 63 -3.25 5.86 -16.25
N PRO A 64 -3.52 5.29 -17.43
CA PRO A 64 -4.11 6.06 -18.50
C PRO A 64 -5.53 6.47 -18.06
N ASN A 65 -5.77 7.78 -17.99
CA ASN A 65 -7.06 8.42 -17.58
C ASN A 65 -7.41 8.35 -16.08
N GLY A 66 -6.40 8.31 -15.19
CA GLY A 66 -6.60 8.48 -13.73
C GLY A 66 -6.88 9.92 -13.32
#